data_AF-A0A821T3W2-F1
#
_entry.id   AF-A0A821T3W2-F1
#
_cell.length_a   1.000
_cell.length_b   1.000
_cell.length_c   1.000
_cell.angle_alpha   90.00
_cell.angle_beta   90.00
_cell.angle_gamma   90.00
#
_symmetry.space_group_name_H-M   'P 1'
#
loop_
_entity.id
_entity.type
_entity.pdbx_description
1 polymer ?
#
loop_
_entity_poly.entity_id
_entity_poly.type
_entity_poly.pdbx_seq_one_letter_code
_entity_poly.pdbx_strand_id
1 'polypeptide(L)'
;MAQSCVPCYERPRNFQWYWKSFDETWEEYLDVENEIIEDAHNEKQEYVDIDGGYTINLKQQVQQKKNSHERWPMKRDQFDKHLTNVQLREDRFSSPITISTSTTITTTCSDQKMLGADDLLKYWLNEGSLDDIYRELENADNKKTISDLIQEASSGIIEEGIAIGEAEKARWLARQLNNVKNYGENIQFGPNAIPSEIGKTLVYLYTRETFWYKLINSVIRDLSTMTRKKVNTIGPFCVLLRSYINDQGDNSFPSIVYRGITLTDEERKNFMKKEMRFTTFTSTSKNRKLAEIYGNTLLIIDLNVKEKRHGSLINIGRDISGISNFPEEEEYLIIPRSIFNFENYDYDESEQLKRHIIYLKGSSENNLQVSLVNPGRLMGKHGRVLYNQKRT
;
A
#
# COMPACT_ATOMS: atom_id res chain seq x y z
N MET A 1 -33.81 5.52 -10.46
CA MET A 1 -32.82 6.60 -10.64
C MET A 1 -31.49 6.05 -10.16
N ALA A 2 -30.53 5.83 -11.06
CA ALA A 2 -29.19 5.41 -10.65
C ALA A 2 -28.52 6.62 -9.97
N GLN A 3 -28.20 6.52 -8.69
CA GLN A 3 -27.32 7.48 -8.03
C GLN A 3 -26.00 7.46 -8.79
N SER A 4 -25.68 8.57 -9.47
CA SER A 4 -24.37 8.79 -10.06
C SER A 4 -23.37 8.76 -8.90
N CYS A 5 -22.60 7.68 -8.79
CA CYS A 5 -21.46 7.63 -7.89
C CYS A 5 -20.47 8.69 -8.35
N VAL A 6 -20.46 9.84 -7.67
CA VAL A 6 -19.46 10.87 -7.90
C VAL A 6 -18.10 10.23 -7.60
N PRO A 7 -17.12 10.30 -8.53
CA PRO A 7 -15.80 9.76 -8.27
C PRO A 7 -15.23 10.41 -7.00
N CYS A 8 -14.72 9.61 -6.06
CA CYS A 8 -14.21 10.05 -4.76
C CYS A 8 -12.98 11.00 -4.83
N TYR A 9 -12.57 11.42 -6.03
CA TYR A 9 -11.26 12.00 -6.35
C TYR A 9 -11.21 13.52 -6.46
N GLU A 10 -12.32 14.25 -6.34
CA GLU A 10 -12.25 15.71 -6.38
C GLU A 10 -11.70 16.26 -5.06
N ARG A 11 -10.44 16.72 -5.10
CA ARG A 11 -9.71 17.37 -4.01
C ARG A 11 -8.93 18.58 -4.51
N PRO A 12 -8.64 19.58 -3.63
CA PRO A 12 -8.83 19.59 -2.18
C PRO A 12 -10.27 19.85 -1.74
N ARG A 13 -10.71 19.11 -0.71
CA ARG A 13 -11.97 19.39 0.00
C ARG A 13 -11.75 20.62 0.87
N ASN A 14 -12.68 21.56 0.81
CA ASN A 14 -12.53 22.88 1.38
C ASN A 14 -13.28 23.03 2.71
N PHE A 15 -13.16 22.03 3.58
CA PHE A 15 -13.74 22.05 4.92
C PHE A 15 -12.82 21.35 5.93
N GLN A 16 -12.97 21.73 7.19
CA GLN A 16 -12.35 21.04 8.33
C GLN A 16 -13.31 21.08 9.51
N TRP A 17 -13.49 19.93 10.15
CA TRP A 17 -14.22 19.80 11.40
C TRP A 17 -13.27 19.95 12.58
N TYR A 18 -13.75 20.62 13.62
CA TYR A 18 -13.03 20.83 14.87
C TYR A 18 -13.89 20.44 16.07
N TRP A 19 -13.24 20.08 17.15
CA TRP A 19 -13.85 19.92 18.47
C TRP A 19 -13.06 20.71 19.51
N LYS A 20 -13.73 21.11 20.58
CA LYS A 20 -13.12 21.90 21.64
C LYS A 20 -12.62 20.97 22.75
N SER A 21 -11.33 20.95 22.98
CA SER A 21 -10.68 20.17 24.04
C SER A 21 -10.95 20.74 25.44
N PHE A 22 -10.49 20.03 26.47
CA PHE A 22 -10.63 20.44 27.87
C PHE A 22 -9.88 21.71 28.24
N ASP A 23 -8.80 22.03 27.52
CA ASP A 23 -8.04 23.27 27.69
C ASP A 23 -8.59 24.43 26.84
N GLU A 24 -9.82 24.26 26.33
CA GLU A 24 -10.55 25.23 25.50
C GLU A 24 -9.89 25.52 24.15
N THR A 25 -8.96 24.67 23.71
CA THR A 25 -8.35 24.76 22.38
C THR A 25 -9.20 24.02 21.34
N TRP A 26 -9.13 24.45 20.09
CA TRP A 26 -9.81 23.77 18.99
C TRP A 26 -8.86 22.75 18.38
N GLU A 27 -9.24 21.49 18.44
CA GLU A 27 -8.51 20.39 17.84
C GLU A 27 -9.20 19.93 16.55
N GLU A 28 -8.40 19.52 15.58
CA GLU A 28 -8.88 19.05 14.27
C GLU A 28 -9.27 17.57 14.35
N TYR A 29 -10.41 17.23 13.72
CA TYR A 29 -10.65 15.83 13.37
C TYR A 29 -9.69 15.42 12.25
N LEU A 30 -9.02 14.29 12.43
CA LEU A 30 -7.95 13.90 11.51
C LEU A 30 -8.49 13.06 10.36
N ASP A 31 -8.06 13.43 9.15
CA ASP A 31 -8.17 12.66 7.92
C ASP A 31 -9.52 11.93 7.70
N VAL A 32 -9.61 10.62 8.01
CA VAL A 32 -10.83 9.83 7.77
C VAL A 32 -11.97 10.17 8.73
N GLU A 33 -11.69 10.57 9.97
CA GLU A 33 -12.74 11.00 10.91
C GLU A 33 -13.45 12.25 10.38
N ASN A 34 -12.67 13.21 9.86
CA ASN A 34 -13.20 14.41 9.22
C ASN A 34 -14.14 14.06 8.04
N GLU A 35 -13.81 13.03 7.25
CA GLU A 35 -14.66 12.56 6.15
C GLU A 35 -15.92 11.82 6.63
N ILE A 36 -15.81 11.01 7.69
CA ILE A 36 -16.96 10.32 8.28
C ILE A 36 -18.00 11.34 8.74
N ILE A 37 -17.55 12.40 9.40
CA ILE A 37 -18.41 13.49 9.89
C ILE A 37 -19.03 14.26 8.73
N GLU A 38 -18.24 14.60 7.71
CA GLU A 38 -18.75 15.32 6.55
C GLU A 38 -19.75 14.50 5.73
N ASP A 39 -19.47 13.21 5.50
CA ASP A 39 -20.39 12.31 4.80
C ASP A 39 -21.74 12.27 5.55
N ALA A 40 -21.71 12.11 6.87
CA ALA A 40 -22.91 12.10 7.72
C ALA A 40 -23.66 13.45 7.68
N HIS A 41 -22.94 14.57 7.69
CA HIS A 41 -23.50 15.91 7.55
C HIS A 41 -24.22 16.10 6.20
N ASN A 42 -23.57 15.69 5.10
CA ASN A 42 -24.13 15.79 3.76
C ASN A 42 -25.35 14.87 3.55
N GLU A 43 -25.34 13.72 4.21
CA GLU A 43 -26.48 12.79 4.27
C GLU A 43 -27.58 13.24 5.27
N LYS A 44 -27.40 14.37 5.96
CA LYS A 44 -28.33 14.93 6.95
C LYS A 44 -28.60 13.97 8.12
N GLN A 45 -27.61 13.17 8.50
CA GLN A 45 -27.69 12.32 9.68
C GLN A 45 -27.66 13.19 10.95
N GLU A 46 -28.41 12.79 11.98
CA GLU A 46 -28.37 13.50 13.27
C GLU A 46 -27.19 13.06 14.13
N TYR A 47 -26.86 11.76 14.09
CA TYR A 47 -25.82 11.15 14.90
C TYR A 47 -24.81 10.42 14.01
N VAL A 48 -23.53 10.52 14.36
CA VAL A 48 -22.45 9.76 13.73
C VAL A 48 -21.51 9.22 14.81
N ASP A 49 -21.18 7.94 14.72
CA ASP A 49 -20.20 7.31 15.59
C ASP A 49 -18.80 7.44 14.97
N ILE A 50 -17.82 7.72 15.81
CA ILE A 50 -16.39 7.70 15.46
C ILE A 50 -15.63 6.77 16.41
N ASP A 51 -14.43 6.39 16.02
CA ASP A 51 -13.55 5.55 16.82
C ASP A 51 -13.17 6.23 18.16
N GLY A 52 -12.65 5.46 19.11
CA GLY A 52 -12.38 5.94 20.47
C GLY A 52 -13.61 6.03 21.39
N GLY A 53 -14.77 5.57 20.91
CA GLY A 53 -16.00 5.49 21.71
C GLY A 53 -16.72 6.82 21.86
N TYR A 54 -16.72 7.64 20.81
CA TYR A 54 -17.44 8.90 20.76
C TYR A 54 -18.61 8.84 19.76
N THR A 55 -19.63 9.65 20.03
CA THR A 55 -20.76 9.91 19.15
C THR A 55 -20.89 11.41 18.97
N ILE A 56 -21.08 11.85 17.74
CA ILE A 56 -21.28 13.25 17.38
C ILE A 56 -22.75 13.48 17.10
N ASN A 57 -23.33 14.52 17.70
CA ASN A 57 -24.65 15.03 17.35
C ASN A 57 -24.46 16.25 16.43
N LEU A 58 -24.72 16.07 15.13
CA LEU A 58 -24.51 17.11 14.11
C LEU A 58 -25.53 18.25 14.22
N LYS A 59 -26.72 17.97 14.76
CA LYS A 59 -27.75 19.00 14.96
C LYS A 59 -27.38 19.95 16.11
N GLN A 60 -26.80 19.40 17.17
CA GLN A 60 -26.34 20.17 18.33
C GLN A 60 -24.90 20.65 18.21
N GLN A 61 -24.15 20.16 17.20
CA GLN A 61 -22.73 20.45 17.00
C GLN A 61 -21.92 20.10 18.26
N VAL A 62 -22.08 18.87 18.76
CA VAL A 62 -21.36 18.39 19.95
C VAL A 62 -20.85 16.96 19.76
N GLN A 63 -19.65 16.70 20.26
CA GLN A 63 -19.12 15.36 20.50
C GLN A 63 -19.47 14.92 21.92
N GLN A 64 -19.81 13.66 22.11
CA GLN A 64 -20.08 13.06 23.41
C GLN A 64 -19.40 11.69 23.52
N LYS A 65 -18.78 11.41 24.66
CA LYS A 65 -18.21 10.09 24.94
C LYS A 65 -19.33 9.11 25.27
N LYS A 66 -19.32 7.92 24.66
CA LYS A 66 -20.31 6.87 24.90
C LYS A 66 -20.32 6.53 26.40
N ASN A 67 -21.50 6.47 26.98
CA ASN A 67 -21.72 6.26 28.41
C ASN A 67 -21.21 7.38 29.35
N SER A 68 -20.90 8.57 28.81
CA SER A 68 -20.56 9.76 29.60
C SER A 68 -21.60 10.86 29.37
N HIS A 69 -21.71 11.80 30.32
CA HIS A 69 -22.45 13.05 30.16
C HIS A 69 -21.57 14.20 29.63
N GLU A 70 -20.27 13.97 29.50
CA GLU A 70 -19.33 14.96 28.96
C GLU A 70 -19.63 15.25 27.49
N ARG A 71 -19.65 16.55 27.15
CA ARG A 71 -19.92 17.04 25.81
C ARG A 71 -18.90 18.10 25.44
N TRP A 72 -18.38 18.00 24.23
CA TRP A 72 -17.44 18.95 23.67
C TRP A 72 -18.09 19.65 22.48
N PRO A 73 -18.14 21.00 22.46
CA PRO A 73 -18.58 21.74 21.29
C PRO A 73 -17.77 21.38 20.05
N MET A 74 -18.43 21.41 18.90
CA MET A 74 -17.83 21.22 17.60
C MET A 74 -18.13 22.40 16.69
N LYS A 75 -17.33 22.53 15.65
CA LYS A 75 -17.62 23.44 14.54
C LYS A 75 -17.09 22.89 13.23
N ARG A 76 -17.62 23.42 12.14
CA ARG A 76 -17.17 23.16 10.78
C ARG A 76 -16.70 24.47 10.18
N ASP A 77 -15.45 24.54 9.76
CA ASP A 77 -14.94 25.67 9.01
C ASP A 77 -14.98 25.33 7.51
N GLN A 78 -15.47 26.26 6.69
CA GLN A 78 -15.50 26.17 5.24
C GLN A 78 -14.43 27.12 4.69
N PHE A 79 -13.57 26.62 3.83
CA PHE A 79 -12.47 27.38 3.25
C PHE A 79 -12.82 27.89 1.85
N ASP A 80 -12.43 29.14 1.56
CA ASP A 80 -12.75 29.83 0.30
C ASP A 80 -11.88 29.40 -0.91
N LYS A 81 -11.29 28.21 -0.84
CA LYS A 81 -10.26 27.60 -1.72
C LYS A 81 -8.82 28.03 -1.38
N HIS A 82 -7.89 27.09 -1.60
CA HIS A 82 -6.44 27.22 -1.42
C HIS A 82 -5.93 27.27 0.03
N LEU A 83 -6.46 26.45 0.93
CA LEU A 83 -5.65 26.13 2.11
C LEU A 83 -4.49 25.23 1.68
N THR A 84 -3.33 25.87 1.53
CA THR A 84 -2.02 25.25 1.36
C THR A 84 -1.46 24.88 2.73
N ASN A 85 -2.25 24.31 3.64
CA ASN A 85 -1.66 23.72 4.82
C ASN A 85 -0.94 22.45 4.35
N VAL A 86 0.33 22.62 3.98
CA VAL A 86 1.20 21.57 3.47
C VAL A 86 1.52 20.66 4.66
N GLN A 87 0.62 19.73 4.95
CA GLN A 87 0.87 18.73 5.97
C GLN A 87 1.71 17.62 5.35
N LEU A 88 3.03 17.80 5.36
CA LEU A 88 3.93 16.74 4.95
C LEU A 88 3.98 15.68 6.05
N ARG A 89 3.77 14.41 5.70
CA ARG A 89 3.74 13.31 6.68
C ARG A 89 5.13 12.74 6.90
N GLU A 90 5.80 13.23 7.93
CA GLU A 90 7.13 12.76 8.30
C GLU A 90 7.20 11.23 8.39
N ASP A 91 6.30 10.59 9.16
CA ASP A 91 6.29 9.13 9.37
C ASP A 91 6.29 8.31 8.08
N ARG A 92 5.69 8.82 7.00
CA ARG A 92 5.61 8.12 5.71
C ARG A 92 6.95 8.10 4.98
N PHE A 93 7.73 9.18 5.09
CA PHE A 93 9.04 9.31 4.45
C PHE A 93 10.19 8.89 5.37
N SER A 94 10.03 9.03 6.69
CA SER A 94 11.04 8.69 7.71
C SER A 94 11.00 7.22 8.16
N SER A 95 9.91 6.50 7.87
CA SER A 95 9.77 5.08 8.23
C SER A 95 10.99 4.26 7.78
N PRO A 96 11.49 3.34 8.62
CA PRO A 96 12.58 2.44 8.26
C PRO A 96 12.28 1.69 6.97
N ILE A 97 13.23 1.68 6.04
CA ILE A 97 13.19 0.83 4.87
C ILE A 97 13.84 -0.49 5.26
N THR A 98 13.03 -1.55 5.32
CA THR A 98 13.58 -2.90 5.49
C THR A 98 14.21 -3.33 4.18
N ILE A 99 15.51 -3.64 4.26
CA ILE A 99 16.28 -4.16 3.14
C ILE A 99 16.46 -5.67 3.31
N SER A 100 16.15 -6.43 2.26
CA SER A 100 16.64 -7.80 2.15
C SER A 100 17.88 -7.82 1.26
N THR A 101 18.91 -8.53 1.72
CA THR A 101 20.07 -8.88 0.91
C THR A 101 19.88 -10.28 0.39
N SER A 102 20.04 -10.47 -0.92
CA SER A 102 20.00 -11.79 -1.55
C SER A 102 20.97 -12.73 -0.83
N THR A 103 20.42 -13.53 0.08
CA THR A 103 21.16 -14.62 0.69
C THR A 103 20.98 -15.77 -0.26
N THR A 104 22.07 -16.31 -0.80
CA THR A 104 22.01 -17.44 -1.73
C THR A 104 21.50 -18.66 -0.97
N ILE A 105 20.19 -18.80 -0.80
CA ILE A 105 19.61 -20.00 -0.21
C ILE A 105 19.56 -21.05 -1.33
N THR A 106 20.60 -21.88 -1.39
CA THR A 106 20.63 -23.09 -2.21
C THR A 106 19.69 -24.14 -1.60
N THR A 107 18.38 -23.94 -1.70
CA THR A 107 17.41 -25.01 -1.43
C THR A 107 17.10 -25.69 -2.76
N THR A 108 17.51 -26.95 -2.90
CA THR A 108 17.24 -27.75 -4.09
C THR A 108 15.75 -28.06 -4.21
N CYS A 109 15.16 -27.74 -5.37
CA CYS A 109 13.72 -27.84 -5.68
C CYS A 109 13.10 -29.26 -5.56
N SER A 110 13.89 -30.31 -5.27
CA SER A 110 13.44 -31.70 -5.25
C SER A 110 12.52 -32.06 -4.07
N ASP A 111 12.52 -31.26 -3.00
CA ASP A 111 11.90 -31.65 -1.72
C ASP A 111 10.54 -31.00 -1.47
N GLN A 112 10.02 -30.21 -2.42
CA GLN A 112 8.75 -29.46 -2.28
C GLN A 112 7.48 -30.34 -2.28
N LYS A 113 7.58 -31.64 -2.61
CA LYS A 113 6.39 -32.49 -2.84
C LYS A 113 5.66 -33.01 -1.59
N MET A 114 6.13 -32.72 -0.37
CA MET A 114 5.47 -33.18 0.87
C MET A 114 5.32 -32.13 1.97
N LEU A 115 5.50 -30.84 1.67
CA LEU A 115 5.36 -29.80 2.67
C LEU A 115 3.87 -29.51 2.95
N GLY A 116 3.50 -29.47 4.23
CA GLY A 116 2.18 -29.00 4.64
C GLY A 116 1.96 -27.54 4.24
N ALA A 117 0.71 -27.07 4.23
CA ALA A 117 0.40 -25.69 3.85
C ALA A 117 1.19 -24.64 4.69
N ASP A 118 1.47 -24.95 5.95
CA ASP A 118 2.25 -24.08 6.83
C ASP A 118 3.76 -24.07 6.51
N ASP A 119 4.30 -25.19 6.01
CA ASP A 119 5.70 -25.27 5.59
C ASP A 119 5.91 -24.59 4.22
N LEU A 120 4.91 -24.68 3.33
CA LEU A 120 4.88 -23.89 2.09
C LEU A 120 4.79 -22.40 2.38
N LEU A 121 3.99 -21.99 3.35
CA LEU A 121 3.94 -20.61 3.80
C LEU A 121 5.32 -20.15 4.28
N LYS A 122 6.00 -20.90 5.16
CA LYS A 122 7.37 -20.55 5.60
C LYS A 122 8.35 -20.44 4.44
N TYR A 123 8.29 -21.36 3.48
CA TYR A 123 9.11 -21.29 2.28
C TYR A 123 8.85 -20.00 1.48
N TRP A 124 7.59 -19.66 1.25
CA TRP A 124 7.22 -18.44 0.53
C TRP A 124 7.48 -17.17 1.34
N LEU A 125 7.46 -17.20 2.67
CA LEU A 125 7.82 -16.04 3.48
C LEU A 125 9.31 -15.71 3.37
N ASN A 126 10.14 -16.70 3.11
CA ASN A 126 11.58 -16.50 2.86
C ASN A 126 11.85 -15.98 1.45
N GLU A 127 11.06 -16.42 0.46
CA GLU A 127 11.39 -16.23 -0.96
C GLU A 127 10.43 -15.32 -1.75
N GLY A 128 9.18 -15.15 -1.32
CA GLY A 128 8.08 -14.51 -2.05
C GLY A 128 7.64 -13.15 -1.50
N SER A 129 6.88 -12.38 -2.27
CA SER A 129 6.14 -11.23 -1.71
C SER A 129 4.83 -11.69 -1.07
N LEU A 130 4.21 -10.82 -0.26
CA LEU A 130 2.84 -11.03 0.23
C LEU A 130 1.86 -11.30 -0.93
N ASP A 131 2.04 -10.63 -2.06
CA ASP A 131 1.16 -10.83 -3.20
C ASP A 131 1.44 -12.13 -3.96
N ASP A 132 2.70 -12.61 -4.00
CA ASP A 132 3.02 -13.95 -4.50
C ASP A 132 2.39 -15.01 -3.57
N ILE A 133 2.54 -14.87 -2.26
CA ILE A 133 1.96 -15.79 -1.26
C ILE A 133 0.43 -15.84 -1.41
N TYR A 134 -0.21 -14.68 -1.50
CA TYR A 134 -1.66 -14.62 -1.68
C TYR A 134 -2.08 -15.29 -3.00
N ARG A 135 -1.39 -14.99 -4.11
CA ARG A 135 -1.64 -15.62 -5.40
C ARG A 135 -1.48 -17.13 -5.31
N GLU A 136 -0.43 -17.66 -4.71
CA GLU A 136 -0.23 -19.10 -4.59
C GLU A 136 -1.29 -19.79 -3.72
N LEU A 137 -1.75 -19.14 -2.64
CA LEU A 137 -2.84 -19.67 -1.81
C LEU A 137 -4.20 -19.65 -2.52
N GLU A 138 -4.44 -18.70 -3.43
CA GLU A 138 -5.73 -18.47 -4.09
C GLU A 138 -5.80 -19.00 -5.54
N ASN A 139 -4.66 -19.17 -6.21
CA ASN A 139 -4.54 -19.66 -7.60
C ASN A 139 -5.01 -21.11 -7.79
N ALA A 140 -5.41 -21.80 -6.72
CA ALA A 140 -6.00 -23.13 -6.81
C ALA A 140 -7.27 -23.16 -7.69
N ASP A 141 -8.02 -22.05 -7.79
CA ASP A 141 -9.32 -22.05 -8.47
C ASP A 141 -9.45 -21.11 -9.69
N ASN A 142 -8.53 -20.17 -9.95
CA ASN A 142 -8.47 -19.30 -11.15
C ASN A 142 -9.80 -18.65 -11.61
N LYS A 143 -10.79 -18.50 -10.71
CA LYS A 143 -12.16 -18.07 -11.05
C LYS A 143 -12.53 -16.70 -10.50
N LYS A 144 -11.71 -16.13 -9.61
CA LYS A 144 -12.03 -14.85 -8.97
C LYS A 144 -11.97 -13.70 -9.98
N THR A 145 -12.94 -12.82 -9.89
CA THR A 145 -12.97 -11.53 -10.58
C THR A 145 -12.24 -10.48 -9.73
N ILE A 146 -11.88 -9.34 -10.33
CA ILE A 146 -11.38 -8.19 -9.57
C ILE A 146 -12.41 -7.74 -8.51
N SER A 147 -13.70 -7.82 -8.84
CA SER A 147 -14.80 -7.53 -7.90
C SER A 147 -14.81 -8.44 -6.67
N ASP A 148 -14.46 -9.72 -6.81
CA ASP A 148 -14.33 -10.64 -5.69
C ASP A 148 -13.16 -10.23 -4.78
N LEU A 149 -12.00 -9.89 -5.37
CA LEU A 149 -10.86 -9.40 -4.59
C LEU A 149 -11.16 -8.08 -3.87
N ILE A 150 -11.97 -7.20 -4.47
CA ILE A 150 -12.43 -5.97 -3.83
C ILE A 150 -13.29 -6.29 -2.60
N GLN A 151 -14.20 -7.26 -2.72
CA GLN A 151 -15.02 -7.69 -1.59
C GLN A 151 -14.16 -8.27 -0.46
N GLU A 152 -13.16 -9.07 -0.80
CA GLU A 152 -12.23 -9.66 0.16
C GLU A 152 -11.36 -8.60 0.84
N ALA A 153 -10.79 -7.67 0.06
CA ALA A 153 -10.04 -6.52 0.58
C ALA A 153 -10.89 -5.67 1.53
N SER A 154 -12.11 -5.32 1.14
CA SER A 154 -13.06 -4.58 1.99
C SER A 154 -13.36 -5.31 3.31
N SER A 155 -13.53 -6.62 3.25
CA SER A 155 -13.82 -7.44 4.44
C SER A 155 -12.60 -7.54 5.36
N GLY A 156 -11.41 -7.70 4.77
CA GLY A 156 -10.14 -7.70 5.49
C GLY A 156 -9.85 -6.36 6.18
N ILE A 157 -10.09 -5.23 5.52
CA ILE A 157 -9.98 -3.89 6.13
C ILE A 157 -10.85 -3.80 7.39
N ILE A 158 -12.12 -4.20 7.30
CA ILE A 158 -13.06 -4.17 8.43
C ILE A 158 -12.57 -5.06 9.57
N GLU A 159 -12.15 -6.28 9.28
CA GLU A 159 -11.69 -7.23 10.29
C GLU A 159 -10.46 -6.71 11.04
N GLU A 160 -9.47 -6.19 10.30
CA GLU A 160 -8.26 -5.63 10.89
C GLU A 160 -8.53 -4.37 11.71
N GLY A 161 -9.39 -3.48 11.22
CA GLY A 161 -9.77 -2.28 11.96
C GLY A 161 -10.51 -2.57 13.25
N ILE A 162 -11.47 -3.51 13.23
CA ILE A 162 -12.16 -3.96 14.45
C ILE A 162 -11.17 -4.52 15.47
N ALA A 163 -10.17 -5.30 15.01
CA ALA A 163 -9.19 -5.92 15.90
C ALA A 163 -8.33 -4.92 16.68
N ILE A 164 -8.20 -3.68 16.19
CA ILE A 164 -7.41 -2.61 16.81
C ILE A 164 -8.26 -1.44 17.35
N GLY A 165 -9.59 -1.56 17.32
CA GLY A 165 -10.49 -0.51 17.81
C GLY A 165 -10.71 0.67 16.85
N GLU A 166 -10.45 0.48 15.55
CA GLU A 166 -10.62 1.47 14.48
C GLU A 166 -11.74 1.03 13.51
N ALA A 167 -12.87 0.61 14.08
CA ALA A 167 -13.97 -0.01 13.33
C ALA A 167 -14.69 0.97 12.40
N GLU A 168 -14.89 2.22 12.82
CA GLU A 168 -15.61 3.22 12.01
C GLU A 168 -14.77 3.66 10.81
N LYS A 169 -13.47 3.96 11.01
CA LYS A 169 -12.51 4.20 9.93
C LYS A 169 -12.46 3.03 8.95
N ALA A 170 -12.42 1.80 9.45
CA ALA A 170 -12.34 0.62 8.61
C ALA A 170 -13.58 0.41 7.74
N ARG A 171 -14.79 0.61 8.31
CA ARG A 171 -16.03 0.56 7.53
C ARG A 171 -16.08 1.66 6.48
N TRP A 172 -15.61 2.86 6.81
CA TRP A 172 -15.52 3.96 5.84
C TRP A 172 -14.59 3.60 4.68
N LEU A 173 -13.37 3.11 4.96
CA LEU A 173 -12.41 2.69 3.93
C LEU A 173 -12.98 1.57 3.04
N ALA A 174 -13.57 0.54 3.64
CA ALA A 174 -14.20 -0.56 2.92
C ALA A 174 -15.38 -0.11 2.05
N ARG A 175 -16.18 0.86 2.53
CA ARG A 175 -17.25 1.48 1.74
C ARG A 175 -16.71 2.17 0.50
N GLN A 176 -15.64 2.95 0.63
CA GLN A 176 -15.01 3.61 -0.53
C GLN A 176 -14.53 2.59 -1.57
N LEU A 177 -13.95 1.47 -1.14
CA LEU A 177 -13.49 0.42 -2.04
C LEU A 177 -14.67 -0.31 -2.71
N ASN A 178 -15.74 -0.59 -1.98
CA ASN A 178 -16.94 -1.20 -2.53
C ASN A 178 -17.68 -0.30 -3.54
N ASN A 179 -17.59 1.03 -3.40
CA ASN A 179 -18.19 1.98 -4.34
C ASN A 179 -17.60 1.89 -5.76
N VAL A 180 -16.41 1.30 -5.92
CA VAL A 180 -15.76 1.07 -7.23
C VAL A 180 -15.74 -0.41 -7.64
N LYS A 181 -16.43 -1.28 -6.90
CA LYS A 181 -16.44 -2.74 -7.14
C LYS A 181 -17.01 -3.12 -8.50
N ASN A 182 -18.03 -2.40 -8.96
CA ASN A 182 -18.73 -2.66 -10.22
C ASN A 182 -17.81 -2.60 -11.45
N TYR A 183 -16.72 -1.81 -11.39
CA TYR A 183 -15.71 -1.75 -12.45
C TYR A 183 -14.94 -3.07 -12.64
N GLY A 184 -15.00 -3.99 -11.67
CA GLY A 184 -14.28 -5.27 -11.68
C GLY A 184 -15.15 -6.53 -11.87
N GLU A 185 -16.47 -6.42 -12.03
CA GLU A 185 -17.41 -7.56 -11.98
C GLU A 185 -17.19 -8.62 -13.05
N ASN A 186 -16.66 -8.24 -14.22
CA ASN A 186 -16.46 -9.14 -15.36
C ASN A 186 -14.99 -9.28 -15.76
N ILE A 187 -14.07 -8.83 -14.92
CA ILE A 187 -12.64 -8.88 -15.19
C ILE A 187 -12.04 -9.97 -14.31
N GLN A 188 -11.64 -11.08 -14.93
CA GLN A 188 -10.93 -12.13 -14.22
C GLN A 188 -9.62 -11.58 -13.67
N PHE A 189 -9.35 -11.91 -12.40
CA PHE A 189 -8.09 -11.57 -11.78
C PHE A 189 -6.96 -12.41 -12.38
N GLY A 190 -5.90 -11.74 -12.83
CA GLY A 190 -4.83 -12.36 -13.61
C GLY A 190 -3.83 -11.31 -14.10
N PRO A 191 -3.26 -11.45 -15.31
CA PRO A 191 -2.36 -10.45 -15.89
C PRO A 191 -3.10 -9.20 -16.41
N ASN A 192 -4.42 -9.12 -16.21
CA ASN A 192 -5.23 -7.99 -16.65
C ASN A 192 -4.88 -6.72 -15.87
N ALA A 193 -4.90 -5.59 -16.57
CA ALA A 193 -4.77 -4.28 -15.94
C ALA A 193 -5.92 -4.03 -14.95
N ILE A 194 -5.59 -3.39 -13.83
CA ILE A 194 -6.59 -2.96 -12.85
C ILE A 194 -7.33 -1.74 -13.42
N PRO A 195 -8.67 -1.72 -13.45
CA PRO A 195 -9.43 -0.53 -13.86
C PRO A 195 -8.96 0.72 -13.12
N SER A 196 -8.86 1.83 -13.85
CA SER A 196 -8.29 3.09 -13.33
C SER A 196 -9.03 3.57 -12.08
N GLU A 197 -10.35 3.44 -12.05
CA GLU A 197 -11.21 3.81 -10.93
C GLU A 197 -10.98 2.94 -9.70
N ILE A 198 -10.60 1.68 -9.87
CA ILE A 198 -10.24 0.81 -8.75
C ILE A 198 -8.84 1.17 -8.25
N GLY A 199 -7.89 1.29 -9.18
CA GLY A 199 -6.51 1.61 -8.90
C GLY A 199 -6.31 2.93 -8.17
N LYS A 200 -6.99 3.99 -8.64
CA LYS A 200 -6.98 5.29 -7.98
C LYS A 200 -7.57 5.21 -6.57
N THR A 201 -8.61 4.40 -6.32
CA THR A 201 -9.22 4.26 -4.99
C THR A 201 -8.23 3.57 -4.07
N LEU A 202 -7.57 2.51 -4.54
CA LEU A 202 -6.55 1.81 -3.75
C LEU A 202 -5.41 2.74 -3.33
N VAL A 203 -4.89 3.53 -4.27
CA VAL A 203 -3.85 4.54 -3.98
C VAL A 203 -4.37 5.59 -3.02
N TYR A 204 -5.57 6.12 -3.24
CA TYR A 204 -6.21 7.09 -2.35
C TYR A 204 -6.32 6.54 -0.92
N LEU A 205 -6.87 5.34 -0.73
CA LEU A 205 -7.01 4.70 0.58
C LEU A 205 -5.66 4.40 1.24
N TYR A 206 -4.67 3.93 0.47
CA TYR A 206 -3.31 3.69 0.97
C TYR A 206 -2.58 5.00 1.34
N THR A 207 -2.95 6.13 0.74
CA THR A 207 -2.38 7.44 1.05
C THR A 207 -3.10 8.18 2.16
N ARG A 208 -4.18 7.63 2.74
CA ARG A 208 -4.83 8.20 3.92
C ARG A 208 -3.97 8.01 5.17
N GLU A 209 -3.99 8.98 6.09
CA GLU A 209 -3.35 8.91 7.40
C GLU A 209 -4.20 8.06 8.36
N THR A 210 -4.19 6.75 8.11
CA THR A 210 -5.02 5.76 8.83
C THR A 210 -4.21 4.57 9.30
N PHE A 211 -4.84 3.70 10.10
CA PHE A 211 -4.25 2.43 10.50
C PHE A 211 -3.87 1.54 9.31
N TRP A 212 -4.55 1.67 8.16
CA TRP A 212 -4.47 0.69 7.09
C TRP A 212 -3.09 0.62 6.43
N TYR A 213 -2.53 1.76 6.02
CA TYR A 213 -1.19 1.77 5.42
C TYR A 213 -0.11 1.42 6.45
N LYS A 214 -0.28 1.85 7.72
CA LYS A 214 0.63 1.53 8.83
C LYS A 214 0.67 0.02 9.07
N LEU A 215 -0.49 -0.62 9.09
CA LEU A 215 -0.65 -2.06 9.22
C LEU A 215 -0.01 -2.80 8.04
N ILE A 216 -0.33 -2.42 6.80
CA ILE A 216 0.26 -3.01 5.59
C ILE A 216 1.79 -2.95 5.67
N ASN A 217 2.35 -1.77 5.90
CA ASN A 217 3.79 -1.59 5.94
C ASN A 217 4.42 -2.33 7.13
N SER A 218 3.75 -2.41 8.29
CA SER A 218 4.22 -3.20 9.42
C SER A 218 4.30 -4.69 9.08
N VAL A 219 3.25 -5.23 8.45
CA VAL A 219 3.13 -6.65 8.13
C VAL A 219 4.08 -7.06 7.02
N ILE A 220 4.28 -6.23 5.99
CA ILE A 220 5.24 -6.54 4.92
C ILE A 220 6.70 -6.38 5.38
N ARG A 221 6.98 -5.48 6.34
CA ARG A 221 8.32 -5.34 6.93
C ARG A 221 8.78 -6.60 7.65
N ASP A 222 7.86 -7.29 8.30
CA ASP A 222 8.14 -8.51 9.06
C ASP A 222 7.19 -9.65 8.69
N LEU A 223 7.51 -10.28 7.55
CA LEU A 223 6.81 -11.46 7.07
C LEU A 223 6.92 -12.66 8.04
N SER A 224 7.85 -12.67 9.01
CA SER A 224 7.98 -13.80 9.93
C SER A 224 6.76 -13.96 10.85
N THR A 225 6.03 -12.87 11.10
CA THR A 225 4.78 -12.84 11.87
C THR A 225 3.54 -13.15 11.02
N MET A 226 3.72 -13.36 9.71
CA MET A 226 2.62 -13.57 8.78
C MET A 226 1.91 -14.88 9.06
N THR A 227 0.60 -14.80 9.24
CA THR A 227 -0.29 -15.96 9.34
C THR A 227 -1.13 -16.06 8.08
N ARG A 228 -1.64 -17.26 7.77
CA ARG A 228 -2.62 -17.44 6.67
C ARG A 228 -3.81 -16.48 6.80
N LYS A 229 -4.27 -16.25 8.03
CA LYS A 229 -5.33 -15.28 8.32
C LYS A 229 -4.95 -13.87 7.85
N LYS A 230 -3.74 -13.39 8.18
CA LYS A 230 -3.22 -12.09 7.73
C LYS A 230 -3.03 -12.00 6.23
N VAL A 231 -2.59 -13.08 5.58
CA VAL A 231 -2.53 -13.12 4.12
C VAL A 231 -3.93 -12.92 3.53
N ASN A 232 -4.96 -13.55 4.09
CA ASN A 232 -6.32 -13.43 3.58
C ASN A 232 -6.94 -12.04 3.84
N THR A 233 -6.60 -11.37 4.94
CA THR A 233 -7.16 -10.04 5.25
C THR A 233 -6.43 -8.90 4.53
N ILE A 234 -5.12 -9.00 4.33
CA ILE A 234 -4.30 -7.91 3.78
C ILE A 234 -3.87 -8.17 2.32
N GLY A 235 -3.70 -9.43 1.94
CA GLY A 235 -3.24 -9.87 0.63
C GLY A 235 -4.07 -9.33 -0.54
N PRO A 236 -5.41 -9.44 -0.54
CA PRO A 236 -6.23 -8.97 -1.67
C PRO A 236 -5.97 -7.50 -2.01
N PHE A 237 -5.90 -6.63 -1.00
CA PHE A 237 -5.62 -5.20 -1.19
C PHE A 237 -4.21 -4.96 -1.75
N CYS A 238 -3.19 -5.61 -1.17
CA CYS A 238 -1.80 -5.42 -1.59
C CYS A 238 -1.56 -5.88 -3.02
N VAL A 239 -2.18 -6.98 -3.41
CA VAL A 239 -2.12 -7.55 -4.76
C VAL A 239 -2.73 -6.60 -5.77
N LEU A 240 -3.94 -6.08 -5.49
CA LEU A 240 -4.61 -5.11 -6.36
C LEU A 240 -3.80 -3.81 -6.49
N LEU A 241 -3.29 -3.28 -5.37
CA LEU A 241 -2.48 -2.06 -5.35
C LEU A 241 -1.18 -2.25 -6.15
N ARG A 242 -0.45 -3.35 -5.91
CA ARG A 242 0.78 -3.68 -6.67
C ARG A 242 0.48 -3.81 -8.16
N SER A 243 -0.56 -4.55 -8.53
CA SER A 243 -0.97 -4.72 -9.93
C SER A 243 -1.25 -3.37 -10.61
N TYR A 244 -1.92 -2.44 -9.92
CA TYR A 244 -2.18 -1.11 -10.46
C TYR A 244 -0.92 -0.24 -10.57
N ILE A 245 -0.04 -0.27 -9.57
CA ILE A 245 1.21 0.51 -9.59
C ILE A 245 2.12 -0.01 -10.70
N ASN A 246 2.18 -1.33 -10.90
CA ASN A 246 3.00 -1.98 -11.91
C ASN A 246 2.45 -1.82 -13.34
N ASP A 247 1.18 -1.45 -13.50
CA ASP A 247 0.58 -1.24 -14.81
C ASP A 247 1.26 -0.09 -15.57
N GLN A 248 1.57 -0.33 -16.84
CA GLN A 248 2.44 0.50 -17.70
C GLN A 248 1.67 1.68 -18.30
N GLY A 249 0.91 2.40 -17.48
CA GLY A 249 0.29 3.66 -17.89
C GLY A 249 1.36 4.73 -18.13
N ASP A 250 1.12 5.58 -19.15
CA ASP A 250 1.90 6.72 -19.64
C ASP A 250 3.40 6.83 -19.24
N ASN A 251 4.28 6.74 -20.24
CA ASN A 251 5.74 6.57 -20.13
C ASN A 251 6.54 7.71 -19.45
N SER A 252 5.90 8.70 -18.82
CA SER A 252 6.60 9.80 -18.17
C SER A 252 6.91 9.48 -16.70
N PHE A 253 7.81 8.53 -16.46
CA PHE A 253 8.33 8.29 -15.11
C PHE A 253 9.46 9.28 -14.79
N PRO A 254 9.52 9.83 -13.57
CA PRO A 254 10.68 10.61 -13.13
C PRO A 254 11.93 9.74 -13.21
N SER A 255 13.04 10.29 -13.73
CA SER A 255 14.30 9.54 -13.77
C SER A 255 14.93 9.41 -12.39
N ILE A 256 14.67 10.35 -11.48
CA ILE A 256 15.26 10.36 -10.13
C ILE A 256 14.17 10.67 -9.12
N VAL A 257 14.17 9.94 -8.01
CA VAL A 257 13.35 10.21 -6.83
C VAL A 257 14.21 10.24 -5.56
N TYR A 258 13.66 10.84 -4.50
CA TYR A 258 14.40 11.17 -3.29
C TYR A 258 13.67 10.66 -2.05
N ARG A 259 14.42 10.25 -1.03
CA ARG A 259 13.85 9.93 0.29
C ARG A 259 14.83 10.33 1.40
N GLY A 260 14.38 11.21 2.29
CA GLY A 260 15.09 11.48 3.54
C GLY A 260 14.72 10.44 4.59
N ILE A 261 15.72 9.89 5.28
CA ILE A 261 15.53 8.84 6.28
C ILE A 261 16.60 8.97 7.37
N THR A 262 16.25 8.57 8.59
CA THR A 262 17.21 8.47 9.69
C THR A 262 17.79 7.07 9.71
N LEU A 263 19.11 6.97 9.52
CA LEU A 263 19.85 5.70 9.57
C LEU A 263 20.98 5.78 10.59
N THR A 264 21.29 4.64 11.18
CA THR A 264 22.53 4.37 11.90
C THR A 264 23.68 4.07 10.94
N ASP A 265 24.92 4.03 11.44
CA ASP A 265 26.08 3.64 10.63
C ASP A 265 25.97 2.21 10.10
N GLU A 266 25.38 1.30 10.88
CA GLU A 266 25.18 -0.09 10.48
C GLU A 266 24.14 -0.20 9.36
N GLU A 267 23.03 0.50 9.49
CA GLU A 267 22.01 0.54 8.43
C GLU A 267 22.55 1.16 7.15
N ARG A 268 23.33 2.25 7.23
CA ARG A 268 24.02 2.82 6.06
C ARG A 268 24.90 1.79 5.35
N LYS A 269 25.66 0.97 6.08
CA LYS A 269 26.46 -0.11 5.49
C LYS A 269 25.59 -1.14 4.77
N ASN A 270 24.36 -1.39 5.23
CA ASN A 270 23.43 -2.29 4.53
C ASN A 270 22.98 -1.73 3.17
N PHE A 271 22.79 -0.41 3.07
CA PHE A 271 22.52 0.27 1.80
C PHE A 271 23.75 0.34 0.86
N MET A 272 24.96 0.09 1.33
CA MET A 272 26.17 0.05 0.50
C MET A 272 26.44 -1.33 -0.12
N LYS A 273 25.53 -2.30 0.10
CA LYS A 273 25.66 -3.63 -0.49
C LYS A 273 25.38 -3.59 -1.99
N LYS A 274 26.01 -4.50 -2.73
CA LYS A 274 25.95 -4.56 -4.19
C LYS A 274 24.51 -4.60 -4.73
N GLU A 275 23.67 -5.41 -4.09
CA GLU A 275 22.26 -5.56 -4.42
C GLU A 275 21.44 -5.47 -3.14
N MET A 276 20.35 -4.72 -3.19
CA MET A 276 19.43 -4.55 -2.09
C MET A 276 17.99 -4.55 -2.59
N ARG A 277 17.07 -5.09 -1.79
CA ARG A 277 15.63 -5.12 -2.10
C ARG A 277 14.86 -4.33 -1.07
N PHE A 278 14.05 -3.37 -1.50
CA PHE A 278 13.09 -2.72 -0.62
C PHE A 278 11.94 -3.69 -0.38
N THR A 279 11.74 -4.18 0.85
CA THR A 279 10.74 -5.24 1.06
C THR A 279 9.31 -4.72 1.06
N THR A 280 9.10 -3.42 1.30
CA THR A 280 7.77 -2.80 1.39
C THR A 280 7.54 -1.76 0.30
N PHE A 281 6.27 -1.34 0.18
CA PHE A 281 5.95 -0.09 -0.50
C PHE A 281 6.78 1.03 0.12
N THR A 282 7.48 1.79 -0.72
CA THR A 282 8.42 2.80 -0.27
C THR A 282 8.06 4.14 -0.91
N SER A 283 7.57 5.07 -0.09
CA SER A 283 7.24 6.43 -0.51
C SER A 283 8.52 7.22 -0.79
N THR A 284 8.58 7.88 -1.94
CA THR A 284 9.68 8.78 -2.31
C THR A 284 9.08 10.08 -2.84
N SER A 285 9.83 11.16 -2.85
CA SER A 285 9.39 12.42 -3.45
C SER A 285 10.12 12.63 -4.77
N LYS A 286 9.43 13.21 -5.76
CA LYS A 286 10.09 13.74 -6.97
C LYS A 286 10.87 15.02 -6.67
N ASN A 287 10.61 15.65 -5.52
CA ASN A 287 11.21 16.91 -5.11
C ASN A 287 12.29 16.68 -4.05
N ARG A 288 13.55 16.91 -4.44
CA ARG A 288 14.69 16.76 -3.54
C ARG A 288 14.56 17.59 -2.27
N LYS A 289 14.08 18.84 -2.38
CA LYS A 289 13.98 19.75 -1.23
C LYS A 289 13.01 19.23 -0.18
N LEU A 290 11.92 18.59 -0.59
CA LEU A 290 10.96 17.99 0.33
C LEU A 290 11.54 16.77 1.04
N ALA A 291 12.24 15.90 0.30
CA ALA A 291 12.91 14.75 0.90
C ALA A 291 14.02 15.16 1.87
N GLU A 292 14.72 16.25 1.60
CA GLU A 292 15.84 16.73 2.42
C GLU A 292 15.43 17.22 3.81
N ILE A 293 14.14 17.54 4.04
CA ILE A 293 13.60 17.93 5.34
C ILE A 293 13.73 16.80 6.37
N TYR A 294 13.78 15.55 5.92
CA TYR A 294 13.73 14.39 6.79
C TYR A 294 15.08 13.70 7.00
N GLY A 295 15.30 13.31 8.26
CA GLY A 295 16.36 12.40 8.68
C GLY A 295 17.79 12.87 8.45
N ASN A 296 18.75 12.01 8.82
CA ASN A 296 20.18 12.28 8.71
C ASN A 296 20.83 11.76 7.41
N THR A 297 20.05 11.07 6.56
CA THR A 297 20.52 10.45 5.32
C THR A 297 19.55 10.76 4.18
N LEU A 298 20.06 11.17 3.03
CA LEU A 298 19.30 11.34 1.79
C LEU A 298 19.60 10.18 0.84
N LEU A 299 18.55 9.49 0.40
CA LEU A 299 18.61 8.54 -0.70
C LEU A 299 18.32 9.27 -2.01
N ILE A 300 19.22 9.17 -2.99
CA ILE A 300 19.02 9.63 -4.36
C ILE A 300 18.90 8.39 -5.24
N ILE A 301 17.71 8.15 -5.80
CA ILE A 301 17.38 6.88 -6.45
C ILE A 301 17.14 7.13 -7.94
N ASP A 302 18.07 6.67 -8.78
CA ASP A 302 17.94 6.67 -10.23
C ASP A 302 17.04 5.49 -10.66
N LEU A 303 15.88 5.81 -11.23
CA LEU A 303 14.89 4.86 -11.73
C LEU A 303 15.09 4.55 -13.23
N ASN A 304 16.08 5.15 -13.88
CA ASN A 304 16.31 5.01 -15.32
C ASN A 304 16.96 3.65 -15.66
N VAL A 305 16.15 2.60 -15.60
CA VAL A 305 16.54 1.25 -16.01
C VAL A 305 16.49 1.18 -17.54
N LYS A 306 17.61 1.50 -18.19
CA LYS A 306 17.74 1.50 -19.66
C LYS A 306 17.71 0.11 -20.30
N GLU A 307 17.63 -0.95 -19.51
CA GLU A 307 17.66 -2.33 -20.01
C GLU A 307 16.26 -2.80 -20.42
N LYS A 308 16.00 -2.77 -21.73
CA LYS A 308 14.88 -3.51 -22.33
C LYS A 308 15.20 -5.01 -22.30
N ARG A 309 14.86 -5.72 -21.22
CA ARG A 309 14.76 -7.18 -21.27
C ARG A 309 13.39 -7.56 -21.85
N HIS A 310 13.39 -8.28 -22.97
CA HIS A 310 12.19 -8.80 -23.64
C HIS A 310 11.15 -7.74 -24.06
N GLY A 311 11.56 -6.50 -24.29
CA GLY A 311 10.68 -5.45 -24.83
C GLY A 311 9.67 -4.85 -23.85
N SER A 312 9.67 -5.25 -22.58
CA SER A 312 8.85 -4.64 -21.52
C SER A 312 9.72 -3.73 -20.65
N LEU A 313 9.25 -2.51 -20.38
CA LEU A 313 9.87 -1.63 -19.40
C LEU A 313 9.66 -2.21 -18.01
N ILE A 314 10.70 -2.20 -17.19
CA ILE A 314 10.59 -2.62 -15.80
C ILE A 314 9.98 -1.46 -15.04
N ASN A 315 8.80 -1.66 -14.48
CA ASN A 315 8.22 -0.65 -13.62
C ASN A 315 8.61 -0.91 -12.16
N ILE A 316 9.24 0.09 -11.53
CA ILE A 316 9.69 0.06 -10.14
C ILE A 316 8.69 0.79 -9.22
N GLY A 317 7.72 1.52 -9.79
CA GLY A 317 6.78 2.27 -8.98
C GLY A 317 5.75 3.04 -9.80
N ARG A 318 5.14 4.06 -9.19
CA ARG A 318 4.24 4.94 -9.92
C ARG A 318 4.22 6.32 -9.28
N ASP A 319 4.12 7.33 -10.13
CA ASP A 319 3.78 8.67 -9.68
C ASP A 319 2.34 8.68 -9.19
N ILE A 320 2.17 8.89 -7.89
CA ILE A 320 0.86 8.92 -7.25
C ILE A 320 0.51 10.32 -6.75
N SER A 321 1.31 11.35 -7.05
CA SER A 321 1.08 12.69 -6.52
C SER A 321 -0.27 13.26 -6.95
N GLY A 322 -0.75 12.94 -8.15
CA GLY A 322 -2.06 13.38 -8.65
C GLY A 322 -3.27 12.64 -8.06
N ILE A 323 -3.05 11.56 -7.32
CA ILE A 323 -4.11 10.71 -6.73
C ILE A 323 -4.04 10.74 -5.19
N SER A 324 -2.84 10.94 -4.65
CA SER A 324 -2.56 11.01 -3.22
C SER A 324 -3.41 12.06 -2.53
N ASN A 325 -3.75 11.77 -1.28
CA ASN A 325 -4.37 12.69 -0.35
C ASN A 325 -3.49 13.92 -0.04
N PHE A 326 -2.19 13.82 -0.36
CA PHE A 326 -1.13 14.79 -0.10
C PHE A 326 -0.32 15.06 -1.39
N PRO A 327 -0.92 15.72 -2.39
CA PRO A 327 -0.28 15.96 -3.69
C PRO A 327 1.01 16.77 -3.62
N GLU A 328 1.13 17.65 -2.62
CA GLU A 328 2.28 18.49 -2.32
C GLU A 328 3.53 17.70 -1.91
N GLU A 329 3.38 16.44 -1.46
CA GLU A 329 4.53 15.56 -1.18
C GLU A 329 5.24 15.11 -2.47
N GLU A 330 4.61 15.33 -3.64
CA GLU A 330 5.08 14.88 -4.95
C GLU A 330 5.45 13.39 -4.95
N GLU A 331 4.60 12.58 -4.29
CA GLU A 331 4.91 11.19 -3.97
C GLU A 331 5.03 10.30 -5.22
N TYR A 332 6.16 9.60 -5.31
CA TYR A 332 6.38 8.45 -6.18
C TYR A 332 6.48 7.20 -5.30
N LEU A 333 5.61 6.22 -5.53
CA LEU A 333 5.51 5.02 -4.70
C LEU A 333 6.26 3.86 -5.35
N ILE A 334 7.35 3.42 -4.74
CA ILE A 334 8.12 2.25 -5.15
C ILE A 334 7.42 0.98 -4.67
N ILE A 335 7.33 -0.05 -5.52
CA ILE A 335 6.70 -1.32 -5.17
C ILE A 335 7.58 -2.20 -4.29
N PRO A 336 6.98 -3.09 -3.48
CA PRO A 336 7.70 -4.13 -2.76
C PRO A 336 8.61 -4.95 -3.69
N ARG A 337 9.76 -5.32 -3.14
CA ARG A 337 10.84 -6.13 -3.73
C ARG A 337 11.58 -5.50 -4.89
N SER A 338 11.40 -4.21 -5.16
CA SER A 338 12.25 -3.50 -6.10
C SER A 338 13.72 -3.59 -5.68
N ILE A 339 14.55 -4.00 -6.64
CA ILE A 339 15.98 -4.22 -6.53
C ILE A 339 16.70 -2.94 -6.93
N PHE A 340 17.64 -2.54 -6.09
CA PHE A 340 18.52 -1.41 -6.29
C PHE A 340 19.98 -1.82 -6.10
N ASN A 341 20.87 -1.22 -6.87
CA ASN A 341 22.31 -1.32 -6.72
C ASN A 341 22.83 -0.05 -6.05
N PHE A 342 23.81 -0.23 -5.17
CA PHE A 342 24.60 0.89 -4.66
C PHE A 342 25.50 1.45 -5.77
N GLU A 343 25.49 2.78 -5.94
CA GLU A 343 26.33 3.47 -6.93
C GLU A 343 27.43 4.31 -6.25
N ASN A 344 27.06 5.14 -5.29
CA ASN A 344 28.00 6.05 -4.62
C ASN A 344 27.52 6.43 -3.20
N TYR A 345 28.44 6.93 -2.40
CA TYR A 345 28.19 7.51 -1.09
C TYR A 345 28.98 8.81 -0.91
N ASP A 346 28.29 9.87 -0.51
CA ASP A 346 28.88 11.17 -0.17
C ASP A 346 28.46 11.61 1.25
N TYR A 347 29.17 12.57 1.81
CA TYR A 347 28.82 13.24 3.06
C TYR A 347 28.85 14.75 2.85
N ASP A 348 27.73 15.41 3.12
CA ASP A 348 27.63 16.87 3.07
C ASP A 348 28.16 17.43 4.40
N GLU A 349 29.34 18.03 4.36
CA GLU A 349 29.99 18.63 5.54
C GLU A 349 29.52 20.07 5.83
N SER A 350 28.60 20.63 5.02
CA SER A 350 28.13 21.99 5.26
C SER A 350 27.48 22.10 6.64
N GLU A 351 27.76 23.21 7.33
CA GLU A 351 27.25 23.41 8.69
C GLU A 351 25.72 23.37 8.78
N GLN A 352 25.03 23.60 7.66
CA GLN A 352 23.59 23.63 7.57
C GLN A 352 22.96 22.25 7.34
N LEU A 353 23.69 21.30 6.76
CA LEU A 353 23.09 20.07 6.21
C LEU A 353 23.88 18.80 6.50
N LYS A 354 24.72 18.77 7.55
CA LYS A 354 25.51 17.58 8.00
C LYS A 354 24.76 16.26 7.80
N ARG A 355 24.94 15.63 6.64
CA ARG A 355 24.11 14.48 6.22
C ARG A 355 24.85 13.53 5.32
N HIS A 356 24.44 12.28 5.40
CA HIS A 356 24.89 11.23 4.50
C HIS A 356 24.05 11.25 3.22
N ILE A 357 24.68 11.00 2.08
CA ILE A 357 23.99 10.89 0.78
C ILE A 357 24.33 9.54 0.19
N ILE A 358 23.31 8.74 -0.14
CA ILE A 358 23.46 7.42 -0.75
C ILE A 358 22.81 7.45 -2.13
N TYR A 359 23.59 7.09 -3.15
CA TYR A 359 23.13 7.00 -4.53
C TYR A 359 22.79 5.56 -4.85
N LEU A 360 21.56 5.35 -5.30
CA LEU A 360 21.00 4.05 -5.66
C LEU A 360 20.56 4.07 -7.12
N LYS A 361 20.61 2.92 -7.77
CA LYS A 361 20.11 2.74 -9.13
C LYS A 361 19.22 1.52 -9.24
N GLY A 362 18.05 1.68 -9.86
CA GLY A 362 17.14 0.57 -10.14
C GLY A 362 17.82 -0.52 -10.99
N SER A 363 17.58 -1.78 -10.65
CA SER A 363 18.14 -2.93 -11.37
C SER A 363 17.14 -3.51 -12.39
N SER A 364 17.67 -4.11 -13.45
CA SER A 364 16.88 -4.81 -14.48
C SER A 364 16.44 -6.22 -14.07
N GLU A 365 16.90 -6.71 -12.93
CA GLU A 365 16.57 -8.06 -12.44
C GLU A 365 15.19 -8.15 -11.79
N ASN A 366 14.51 -7.02 -11.65
CA ASN A 366 13.18 -6.89 -11.04
C ASN A 366 12.07 -7.75 -11.67
N ASN A 367 12.23 -8.19 -12.93
CA ASN A 367 11.21 -8.96 -13.66
C ASN A 367 11.41 -10.48 -13.69
N LEU A 368 12.54 -11.01 -13.21
CA LEU A 368 12.86 -12.44 -13.42
C LEU A 368 12.01 -13.42 -12.60
N GLN A 369 11.36 -12.98 -11.52
CA GLN A 369 10.62 -13.90 -10.63
C GLN A 369 9.15 -14.10 -11.01
N VAL A 370 8.49 -13.14 -11.69
CA VAL A 370 7.06 -13.27 -12.03
C VAL A 370 6.81 -14.25 -13.18
N SER A 371 7.79 -14.48 -14.05
CA SER A 371 7.64 -15.31 -15.26
C SER A 371 7.95 -16.80 -15.09
N LEU A 372 8.54 -17.23 -13.97
CA LEU A 372 9.01 -18.62 -13.80
C LEU A 372 8.11 -19.51 -12.93
N VAL A 373 7.11 -18.96 -12.24
CA VAL A 373 6.19 -19.76 -11.42
C VAL A 373 4.90 -19.98 -12.18
N ASN A 374 4.93 -20.91 -13.14
CA ASN A 374 3.72 -21.53 -13.66
C ASN A 374 3.88 -23.06 -13.55
N PRO A 375 3.80 -23.63 -12.32
CA PRO A 375 4.02 -25.07 -12.09
C PRO A 375 2.95 -25.92 -12.79
N GLY A 376 1.79 -25.32 -13.10
CA GLY A 376 0.63 -26.00 -13.68
C GLY A 376 0.83 -26.58 -15.09
N ARG A 377 1.93 -26.25 -15.80
CA ARG A 377 2.19 -26.78 -17.15
C ARG A 377 3.02 -28.07 -17.19
N LEU A 378 3.55 -28.54 -16.06
CA LEU A 378 4.27 -29.82 -15.98
C LEU A 378 3.40 -31.01 -15.52
N MET A 379 2.12 -30.78 -15.18
CA MET A 379 1.16 -31.86 -14.85
C MET A 379 0.41 -32.36 -16.10
N GLY A 380 1.16 -32.66 -17.17
CA GLY A 380 0.63 -33.20 -18.42
C GLY A 380 0.85 -34.71 -18.54
N LYS A 381 -0.24 -35.47 -18.39
CA LYS A 381 -0.45 -36.86 -18.86
C LYS A 381 0.27 -37.97 -18.07
N HIS A 382 -0.43 -38.55 -17.09
CA HIS A 382 -0.28 -39.98 -16.76
C HIS A 382 -1.41 -40.77 -17.40
N GLY A 383 -1.03 -41.90 -17.99
CA GLY A 383 -1.78 -42.60 -19.02
C GLY A 383 -2.98 -43.37 -18.50
N ARG A 384 -4.04 -43.38 -19.31
CA ARG A 384 -5.02 -44.45 -19.28
C ARG A 384 -4.36 -45.70 -19.84
N VAL A 385 -4.07 -46.67 -18.97
CA VAL A 385 -3.73 -48.04 -19.37
C VAL A 385 -5.03 -48.71 -19.82
N LEU A 386 -5.17 -48.92 -21.13
CA LEU A 386 -6.19 -49.79 -21.70
C LEU A 386 -5.68 -51.24 -21.60
N TYR A 387 -6.33 -52.05 -20.76
CA TYR A 387 -6.15 -53.50 -20.78
C TYR A 387 -6.80 -54.07 -22.03
N ASN A 388 -5.99 -54.54 -22.98
CA ASN A 388 -6.44 -55.44 -24.05
C ASN A 388 -6.41 -56.88 -23.53
N GLN A 389 -7.59 -57.49 -23.41
CA GLN A 389 -7.75 -58.94 -23.31
C GLN A 389 -7.36 -59.58 -24.65
N LYS A 390 -6.35 -60.46 -24.63
CA LYS A 390 -6.08 -61.40 -25.72
C LYS A 390 -6.93 -62.65 -25.50
N ARG A 391 -7.72 -63.00 -26.52
CA ARG A 391 -8.21 -64.35 -26.78
C ARG A 391 -7.04 -65.22 -27.26
N THR A 392 -6.92 -66.40 -26.66
CA THR A 392 -6.54 -67.66 -27.31
C THR A 392 -7.40 -68.74 -26.68
#